data_AF-A0A0R2QGW9-F1
#
_entry.id   AF-A0A0R2QGW9-F1
#
_cell.length_a   1.000
_cell.length_b   1.000
_cell.length_c   1.000
_cell.angle_alpha   90.00
_cell.angle_beta   90.00
_cell.angle_gamma   90.00
#
_symmetry.space_group_name_H-M   'P 1'
#
loop_
_entity.id
_entity.type
_entity.pdbx_description
1 polymer ?
#
loop_
_entity_poly.entity_id
_entity_poly.type
_entity_poly.pdbx_seq_one_letter_code
_entity_poly.pdbx_strand_id
1 'polypeptide(L)'
;MDRKSIKHLALPICLLLLTASILTACSRQNESTQPELGLCNSDQKLAVSDHISGQISALEKLDFKKAYTYAAKSFQEGFTLDQFEAVISGQYQMLITNNGYRFTECLAEEGYFVQSVSVATNSGEVDLTYRLTLVDKRLGVVAVTVKPSSLDLNT
;
A
#
# COMPACT_ATOMS: atom_id res chain seq x y z
N MET A 1 -47.12 18.48 52.77
CA MET A 1 -46.88 18.81 54.18
C MET A 1 -46.33 17.56 54.86
N ASP A 2 -45.20 17.72 55.55
CA ASP A 2 -44.44 16.78 56.40
C ASP A 2 -45.26 15.72 57.16
N ARG A 3 -44.76 14.60 57.70
CA ARG A 3 -43.46 13.91 57.85
C ARG A 3 -43.82 12.51 58.40
N LYS A 4 -43.28 11.42 57.85
CA LYS A 4 -42.08 10.69 58.33
C LYS A 4 -42.35 9.80 59.57
N SER A 5 -42.33 8.49 59.34
CA SER A 5 -42.16 7.47 60.39
C SER A 5 -41.12 6.42 59.99
N ILE A 6 -40.00 6.51 60.72
CA ILE A 6 -39.07 5.50 61.29
C ILE A 6 -39.45 4.02 60.98
N LYS A 7 -38.70 3.27 60.16
CA LYS A 7 -37.42 2.54 60.37
C LYS A 7 -37.52 1.15 61.06
N HIS A 8 -36.94 0.17 60.35
CA HIS A 8 -36.26 -1.08 60.75
C HIS A 8 -37.06 -2.37 61.04
N LEU A 9 -37.05 -3.29 60.06
CA LEU A 9 -36.99 -4.75 60.24
C LEU A 9 -36.53 -5.38 58.89
N ALA A 10 -35.23 -5.69 58.73
CA ALA A 10 -34.65 -7.05 58.72
C ALA A 10 -34.85 -7.86 57.41
N LEU A 11 -33.71 -8.10 56.72
CA LEU A 11 -33.39 -9.28 55.87
C LEU A 11 -34.06 -9.42 54.48
N PRO A 12 -33.41 -10.02 53.47
CA PRO A 12 -32.20 -9.58 52.77
C PRO A 12 -32.48 -9.49 51.25
N ILE A 13 -32.25 -8.34 50.62
CA ILE A 13 -32.17 -8.29 49.15
C ILE A 13 -30.79 -7.72 48.82
N CYS A 14 -29.85 -8.65 48.80
CA CYS A 14 -28.47 -8.44 48.44
C CYS A 14 -28.41 -7.95 46.99
N LEU A 15 -28.36 -6.63 46.84
CA LEU A 15 -27.46 -5.92 45.94
C LEU A 15 -27.25 -6.55 44.54
N LEU A 16 -28.29 -6.51 43.71
CA LEU A 16 -28.17 -6.67 42.25
C LEU A 16 -28.85 -5.48 41.55
N LEU A 17 -28.38 -4.27 41.87
CA LEU A 17 -28.58 -3.10 41.01
C LEU A 17 -27.39 -3.04 40.04
N LEU A 18 -27.37 -3.96 39.07
CA LEU A 18 -26.57 -3.76 37.88
C LEU A 18 -27.25 -2.67 37.05
N THR A 19 -26.64 -1.50 37.07
CA THR A 19 -26.89 -0.36 36.23
C THR A 19 -26.87 -0.78 34.76
N ALA A 20 -28.06 -0.94 34.17
CA ALA A 20 -28.21 -1.02 32.72
C ALA A 20 -28.02 0.37 32.11
N SER A 21 -26.79 0.87 32.16
CA SER A 21 -26.34 1.98 31.32
C SER A 21 -26.20 1.41 29.91
N ILE A 22 -27.24 1.59 29.09
CA ILE A 22 -27.17 1.32 27.67
C ILE A 22 -26.18 2.33 27.09
N LEU A 23 -24.90 1.97 27.08
CA LEU A 23 -23.91 2.62 26.22
C LEU A 23 -24.32 2.27 24.80
N THR A 24 -25.19 3.09 24.21
CA THR A 24 -25.33 3.18 22.77
C THR A 24 -24.02 3.79 22.26
N ALA A 25 -22.98 2.98 22.21
CA ALA A 25 -21.82 3.27 21.39
C ALA A 25 -22.33 3.21 19.95
N CYS A 26 -22.73 4.36 19.41
CA CYS A 26 -22.75 4.53 17.97
C CYS A 26 -21.32 4.26 17.52
N SER A 27 -21.08 3.03 17.07
CA SER A 27 -19.98 2.70 16.18
C SER A 27 -20.13 3.64 14.99
N ARG A 28 -19.51 4.82 15.06
CA ARG A 28 -19.13 5.55 13.86
C ARG A 28 -18.10 4.65 13.20
N GLN A 29 -18.57 3.82 12.28
CA GLN A 29 -17.71 3.34 11.23
C GLN A 29 -17.21 4.62 10.57
N ASN A 30 -15.99 5.03 10.93
CA ASN A 30 -15.24 5.94 10.08
C ASN A 30 -15.04 5.14 8.81
N GLU A 31 -16.00 5.25 7.90
CA GLU A 31 -15.85 4.85 6.52
C GLU A 31 -14.67 5.67 6.03
N SER A 32 -13.48 5.06 6.06
CA SER A 32 -12.31 5.63 5.45
C SER A 32 -12.67 5.75 3.99
N THR A 33 -13.04 6.95 3.57
CA THR A 33 -13.11 7.32 2.17
C THR A 33 -11.67 7.27 1.67
N GLN A 34 -11.15 6.07 1.43
CA GLN A 34 -9.94 5.90 0.64
C GLN A 34 -10.25 6.60 -0.68
N PRO A 35 -9.45 7.59 -1.09
CA PRO A 35 -9.64 8.22 -2.37
C PRO A 35 -9.74 7.12 -3.43
N GLU A 36 -10.84 7.12 -4.19
CA GLU A 36 -10.96 6.21 -5.31
C GLU A 36 -9.97 6.68 -6.38
N LEU A 37 -8.96 5.88 -6.67
CA LEU A 37 -7.98 6.22 -7.69
C LEU A 37 -8.68 6.26 -9.06
N GLY A 38 -8.49 7.35 -9.79
CA GLY A 38 -8.99 7.48 -11.17
C GLY A 38 -8.05 6.81 -12.17
N LEU A 39 -8.51 6.58 -13.40
CA LEU A 39 -7.62 6.13 -14.49
C LEU A 39 -6.60 7.24 -14.84
N CYS A 40 -5.35 6.85 -15.08
CA CYS A 40 -4.36 7.77 -15.63
C CYS A 40 -4.81 8.30 -17.01
N ASN A 41 -4.62 9.60 -17.25
CA ASN A 41 -4.69 10.17 -18.59
C ASN A 41 -3.45 9.80 -19.43
N SER A 42 -3.44 10.19 -20.72
CA SER A 42 -2.36 9.82 -21.65
C SER A 42 -0.97 10.31 -21.20
N ASP A 43 -0.87 11.55 -20.73
CA ASP A 43 0.41 12.14 -20.31
C ASP A 43 0.93 11.46 -19.04
N GLN A 44 0.03 11.16 -18.10
CA GLN A 44 0.35 10.42 -16.88
C GLN A 44 0.84 9.01 -17.20
N LYS A 45 0.16 8.29 -18.12
CA LYS A 45 0.59 6.96 -18.56
C LYS A 45 2.01 7.00 -19.12
N LEU A 46 2.28 7.94 -20.02
CA LEU A 46 3.60 8.09 -20.64
C LEU A 46 4.69 8.41 -19.59
N ALA A 47 4.44 9.40 -18.72
CA ALA A 47 5.41 9.79 -17.70
C ALA A 47 5.72 8.66 -16.71
N VAL A 48 4.69 7.93 -16.25
CA VAL A 48 4.87 6.81 -15.33
C VAL A 48 5.55 5.63 -16.02
N SER A 49 5.16 5.28 -17.25
CA SER A 49 5.79 4.18 -17.99
C SER A 49 7.24 4.48 -18.30
N ASP A 50 7.57 5.70 -18.72
CA ASP A 50 8.95 6.10 -19.02
C ASP A 50 9.84 6.06 -17.77
N HIS A 51 9.29 6.50 -16.63
CA HIS A 51 10.01 6.48 -15.36
C HIS A 51 10.32 5.05 -14.90
N ILE A 52 9.34 4.15 -14.94
CA ILE A 52 9.54 2.73 -14.58
C ILE A 52 10.48 2.05 -15.59
N SER A 53 10.30 2.31 -16.89
CA SER A 53 11.15 1.75 -17.94
C SER A 53 12.60 2.16 -17.77
N GLY A 54 12.85 3.42 -17.37
CA GLY A 54 14.18 3.92 -17.07
C GLY A 54 14.84 3.21 -15.88
N GLN A 55 14.07 2.91 -14.82
CA GLN A 55 14.54 2.13 -13.69
C GLN A 55 14.87 0.69 -14.10
N ILE A 56 13.95 -0.01 -14.79
CA ILE A 56 14.17 -1.39 -15.24
C ILE A 56 15.37 -1.47 -16.19
N SER A 57 15.50 -0.54 -17.14
CA SER A 57 16.64 -0.47 -18.07
C SER A 57 17.99 -0.27 -17.37
N ALA A 58 18.00 0.38 -16.20
CA ALA A 58 19.21 0.51 -15.39
C ALA A 58 19.51 -0.78 -14.62
N LEU A 59 18.48 -1.47 -14.12
CA LEU A 59 18.61 -2.77 -13.45
C LEU A 59 19.11 -3.87 -14.40
N GLU A 60 18.61 -3.93 -15.64
CA GLU A 60 19.08 -4.85 -16.69
C GLU A 60 20.59 -4.67 -16.99
N LYS A 61 21.12 -3.48 -16.76
CA LYS A 61 22.54 -3.14 -16.94
C LYS A 61 23.36 -3.27 -15.65
N LEU A 62 22.75 -3.75 -14.56
CA LEU A 62 23.32 -3.79 -13.22
C LEU A 62 23.81 -2.41 -12.72
N ASP A 63 23.24 -1.32 -13.26
CA ASP A 63 23.54 0.05 -12.81
C ASP A 63 22.60 0.41 -11.65
N PHE A 64 22.83 -0.23 -10.50
CA PHE A 64 22.01 -0.03 -9.30
C PHE A 64 22.01 1.42 -8.83
N LYS A 65 23.14 2.13 -8.98
CA LYS A 65 23.25 3.54 -8.64
C LYS A 65 22.28 4.37 -9.48
N LYS A 66 22.20 4.14 -10.79
CA LYS A 66 21.23 4.82 -11.66
C LYS A 66 19.80 4.38 -11.38
N ALA A 67 19.54 3.08 -11.23
CA ALA A 67 18.20 2.57 -10.93
C ALA A 67 17.64 3.17 -9.63
N TYR A 68 18.48 3.34 -8.62
CA TYR A 68 18.14 3.95 -7.35
C TYR A 68 17.77 5.45 -7.48
N THR A 69 18.26 6.17 -8.49
CA THR A 69 17.84 7.57 -8.75
C THR A 69 16.36 7.70 -9.15
N TYR A 70 15.74 6.63 -9.64
CA TYR A 70 14.31 6.57 -9.94
C TYR A 70 13.44 6.32 -8.70
N ALA A 71 14.04 6.00 -7.55
CA ALA A 71 13.31 5.90 -6.30
C ALA A 71 12.92 7.29 -5.77
N ALA A 72 11.80 7.37 -5.05
CA ALA A 72 11.37 8.60 -4.41
C ALA A 72 12.37 9.06 -3.34
N LYS A 73 12.42 10.38 -3.07
CA LYS A 73 13.29 10.92 -2.01
C LYS A 73 13.05 10.22 -0.67
N SER A 74 11.78 10.06 -0.32
CA SER A 74 11.34 9.41 0.92
C SER A 74 11.82 7.96 1.01
N PHE A 75 11.89 7.24 -0.11
CA PHE A 75 12.49 5.91 -0.16
C PHE A 75 14.01 5.99 0.06
N GLN A 76 14.69 6.92 -0.64
CA GLN A 76 16.15 7.09 -0.52
C GLN A 76 16.60 7.53 0.88
N GLU A 77 15.75 8.26 1.61
CA GLU A 77 15.98 8.67 3.00
C GLU A 77 15.85 7.49 3.99
N GLY A 78 15.06 6.46 3.66
CA GLY A 78 14.83 5.29 4.50
C GLY A 78 15.66 4.06 4.15
N PHE A 79 16.16 3.95 2.92
CA PHE A 79 16.88 2.79 2.40
C PHE A 79 18.14 3.22 1.67
N THR A 80 19.29 2.69 2.07
CA THR A 80 20.58 2.93 1.41
C THR A 80 20.66 2.27 0.03
N LEU A 81 21.63 2.70 -0.79
CA LEU A 81 21.91 2.06 -2.09
C LEU A 81 22.23 0.56 -1.94
N ASP A 82 23.05 0.19 -0.95
CA ASP A 82 23.43 -1.21 -0.73
C ASP A 82 22.21 -2.07 -0.34
N GLN A 83 21.30 -1.53 0.49
CA GLN A 83 20.05 -2.21 0.83
C GLN A 83 19.13 -2.35 -0.39
N PHE A 84 19.05 -1.32 -1.23
CA PHE A 84 18.30 -1.38 -2.48
C PHE A 84 18.85 -2.48 -3.41
N GLU A 85 20.18 -2.53 -3.61
CA GLU A 85 20.83 -3.55 -4.43
C GLU A 85 20.58 -4.96 -3.87
N ALA A 86 20.70 -5.15 -2.56
CA ALA A 86 20.45 -6.44 -1.91
C ALA A 86 19.01 -6.91 -2.09
N VAL A 87 18.02 -6.01 -1.93
CA VAL A 87 16.61 -6.33 -2.13
C VAL A 87 16.32 -6.68 -3.58
N ILE A 88 16.81 -5.89 -4.55
CA ILE A 88 16.58 -6.17 -5.97
C ILE A 88 17.21 -7.50 -6.37
N SER A 89 18.45 -7.75 -5.95
CA SER A 89 19.17 -8.99 -6.28
C SER A 89 18.55 -10.23 -5.64
N GLY A 90 17.97 -10.09 -4.44
CA GLY A 90 17.39 -11.20 -3.70
C GLY A 90 15.93 -11.50 -4.02
N GLN A 91 15.12 -10.47 -4.25
CA GLN A 91 13.65 -10.61 -4.35
C GLN A 91 13.09 -10.19 -5.70
N TYR A 92 13.79 -9.32 -6.43
CA TYR A 92 13.30 -8.77 -7.70
C TYR A 92 14.24 -9.06 -8.87
N GLN A 93 14.91 -10.23 -8.84
CA GLN A 93 15.83 -10.64 -9.89
C GLN A 93 15.16 -10.69 -11.27
N MET A 94 13.83 -10.90 -11.32
CA MET A 94 13.06 -10.83 -12.55
C MET A 94 13.16 -9.46 -13.24
N LEU A 95 13.46 -8.37 -12.53
CA LEU A 95 13.66 -7.04 -13.15
C LEU A 95 15.05 -6.89 -13.79
N ILE A 96 16.02 -7.72 -13.39
CA ILE A 96 17.38 -7.74 -13.96
C ILE A 96 17.40 -8.63 -15.20
N THR A 97 16.84 -9.83 -15.08
CA THR A 97 16.82 -10.84 -16.16
C THR A 97 15.39 -11.11 -16.59
N ASN A 98 14.82 -10.21 -17.40
CA ASN A 98 13.50 -10.35 -18.02
C ASN A 98 13.59 -10.59 -19.53
N ASN A 99 12.50 -11.11 -20.09
CA ASN A 99 12.27 -11.30 -21.53
C ASN A 99 11.33 -10.22 -22.11
N GLY A 100 11.29 -9.04 -21.47
CA GLY A 100 10.36 -7.95 -21.74
C GLY A 100 9.31 -7.77 -20.65
N TYR A 101 8.59 -6.65 -20.72
CA TYR A 101 7.50 -6.32 -19.81
C TYR A 101 6.42 -5.51 -20.53
N ARG A 102 5.20 -5.50 -19.99
CA ARG A 102 4.07 -4.70 -20.46
C ARG A 102 3.43 -3.91 -19.34
N PHE A 103 3.03 -2.68 -19.64
CA PHE A 103 2.21 -1.85 -18.76
C PHE A 103 0.74 -2.16 -19.01
N THR A 104 -0.03 -2.40 -17.94
CA THR A 104 -1.47 -2.68 -18.04
C THR A 104 -2.27 -1.53 -17.43
N GLU A 105 -2.79 -1.69 -16.22
CA GLU A 105 -3.59 -0.68 -15.54
C GLU A 105 -2.72 0.40 -14.92
N CYS A 106 -3.10 1.67 -15.12
CA CYS A 106 -2.52 2.84 -14.48
C CYS A 106 -3.63 3.61 -13.79
N LEU A 107 -3.51 3.76 -12.47
CA LEU A 107 -4.41 4.53 -11.63
C LEU A 107 -3.65 5.72 -11.04
N ALA A 108 -4.35 6.82 -10.83
CA ALA A 108 -3.80 8.07 -10.31
C ALA A 108 -4.77 8.79 -9.38
N GLU A 109 -4.18 9.49 -8.42
CA GLU A 109 -4.80 10.57 -7.67
C GLU A 109 -3.79 11.73 -7.57
N GLU A 110 -4.11 12.78 -6.80
CA GLU A 110 -3.21 13.92 -6.66
C GLU A 110 -1.85 13.49 -6.08
N GLY A 111 -0.81 13.57 -6.91
CA GLY A 111 0.58 13.29 -6.50
C GLY A 111 0.92 11.81 -6.32
N TYR A 112 0.01 10.87 -6.61
CA TYR A 112 0.23 9.44 -6.40
C TYR A 112 -0.27 8.59 -7.57
N PHE A 113 0.50 7.55 -7.91
CA PHE A 113 0.24 6.68 -9.05
C PHE A 113 0.41 5.21 -8.67
N VAL A 114 -0.43 4.36 -9.24
CA VAL A 114 -0.34 2.90 -9.16
C VAL A 114 -0.28 2.34 -10.57
N GLN A 115 0.83 1.68 -10.91
CA GLN A 115 1.04 1.08 -12.23
C GLN A 115 1.19 -0.43 -12.11
N SER A 116 0.33 -1.17 -12.81
CA SER A 116 0.47 -2.61 -12.98
C SER A 116 1.45 -2.92 -14.13
N VAL A 117 2.41 -3.81 -13.87
CA VAL A 117 3.45 -4.23 -14.83
C VAL A 117 3.49 -5.75 -14.87
N SER A 118 3.41 -6.34 -16.04
CA SER A 118 3.56 -7.79 -16.23
C SER A 118 4.92 -8.06 -16.86
N VAL A 119 5.77 -8.81 -16.16
CA VAL A 119 7.17 -9.07 -16.52
C VAL A 119 7.31 -10.49 -17.04
N ALA A 120 7.75 -10.64 -18.28
CA ALA A 120 7.98 -11.95 -18.88
C ALA A 120 9.31 -12.51 -18.37
N THR A 121 9.30 -13.75 -17.90
CA THR A 121 10.48 -14.48 -17.44
C THR A 121 10.58 -15.83 -18.16
N ASN A 122 11.67 -16.56 -17.96
CA ASN A 122 11.80 -17.93 -18.47
C ASN A 122 10.81 -18.92 -17.81
N SER A 123 10.24 -18.56 -16.66
CA SER A 123 9.35 -19.41 -15.87
C SER A 123 7.87 -19.01 -15.99
N GLY A 124 7.56 -17.98 -16.79
CA GLY A 124 6.22 -17.42 -16.92
C GLY A 124 6.20 -15.91 -16.71
N GLU A 125 5.00 -15.37 -16.58
CA GLU A 125 4.77 -13.94 -16.35
C GLU A 125 4.69 -13.67 -14.83
N VAL A 126 5.31 -12.59 -14.38
CA VAL A 126 5.23 -12.11 -13.00
C VAL A 126 4.59 -10.74 -12.99
N ASP A 127 3.43 -10.63 -12.34
CA ASP A 127 2.71 -9.37 -12.24
C ASP A 127 3.19 -8.57 -11.01
N LEU A 128 3.49 -7.30 -11.24
CA LEU A 128 3.95 -6.34 -10.25
C LEU A 128 3.00 -5.16 -10.15
N THR A 129 2.91 -4.58 -8.97
CA THR A 129 2.30 -3.27 -8.74
C THR A 129 3.39 -2.30 -8.30
N TYR A 130 3.62 -1.26 -9.11
CA TYR A 130 4.47 -0.13 -8.77
C TYR A 130 3.63 0.96 -8.13
N ARG A 131 4.13 1.56 -7.06
CA ARG A 131 3.57 2.76 -6.42
C ARG A 131 4.57 3.89 -6.57
N LEU A 132 4.10 5.04 -7.06
CA LEU A 132 4.93 6.20 -7.31
C LEU A 132 4.31 7.44 -6.69
N THR A 133 5.17 8.38 -6.28
CA THR A 133 4.78 9.71 -5.81
C THR A 133 5.39 10.77 -6.72
N LEU A 134 4.63 11.84 -6.98
CA LEU A 134 5.10 13.06 -7.65
C LEU A 134 5.24 14.18 -6.62
N VAL A 135 6.49 14.47 -6.23
CA VAL A 135 6.82 15.53 -5.27
C VAL A 135 7.78 16.50 -5.94
N ASP A 136 7.50 17.80 -5.86
CA ASP A 136 8.31 18.85 -6.49
C ASP A 136 8.58 18.59 -7.98
N LYS A 137 7.55 18.13 -8.70
CA LYS A 137 7.60 17.75 -10.13
C LYS A 137 8.56 16.59 -10.45
N ARG A 138 8.97 15.81 -9.46
CA ARG A 138 9.80 14.61 -9.63
C ARG A 138 9.00 13.35 -9.29
N LEU A 139 8.82 12.48 -10.28
CA LEU A 139 8.31 11.12 -10.05
C LEU A 139 9.35 10.30 -9.30
N GLY A 140 8.89 9.42 -8.42
CA GLY A 140 9.75 8.48 -7.73
C GLY A 140 8.99 7.23 -7.31
N VAL A 141 9.60 6.06 -7.51
CA VAL A 141 9.06 4.78 -7.04
C VAL A 141 9.20 4.72 -5.51
N VAL A 142 8.10 4.48 -4.81
CA VAL A 142 8.08 4.32 -3.34
C VAL A 142 7.93 2.86 -2.93
N ALA A 143 7.32 2.02 -3.76
CA ALA A 143 7.17 0.59 -3.49
C ALA A 143 6.91 -0.21 -4.77
N VAL A 144 7.31 -1.48 -4.74
CA VAL A 144 6.99 -2.49 -5.77
C VAL A 144 6.50 -3.74 -5.05
N THR A 145 5.38 -4.31 -5.46
CA THR A 145 4.85 -5.55 -4.86
C THR A 145 4.56 -6.58 -5.92
N VAL A 146 4.94 -7.83 -5.70
CA VAL A 146 4.52 -8.96 -6.54
C VAL A 146 3.04 -9.24 -6.26
N LYS A 147 2.22 -9.33 -7.31
CA LYS A 147 0.84 -9.78 -7.19
C LYS A 147 0.85 -11.30 -7.05
N PRO A 148 0.15 -11.88 -6.06
CA PRO A 148 0.04 -13.33 -5.94
C PRO A 148 -0.62 -13.90 -7.19
N SER A 149 -0.06 -14.99 -7.70
CA SER A 149 -0.64 -15.74 -8.81
C SER A 149 -1.97 -16.34 -8.34
N SER A 150 -3.02 -16.26 -9.16
CA SER A 150 -4.33 -16.87 -8.83
C SER A 150 -4.27 -18.40 -8.66
N LEU A 151 -3.16 -19.03 -9.04
CA LEU A 151 -2.90 -20.46 -8.88
C LEU A 151 -2.51 -20.86 -7.44
N ASP A 152 -2.17 -19.90 -6.57
CA ASP A 152 -1.74 -20.17 -5.19
C ASP A 152 -2.89 -20.13 -4.16
N LEU A 153 -4.13 -19.90 -4.60
CA LEU A 153 -5.32 -19.78 -3.72
C LEU A 153 -6.11 -21.09 -3.55
N ASN A 154 -5.58 -22.22 -4.03
CA ASN A 154 -6.17 -23.54 -3.83
C ASN A 154 -5.20 -24.41 -3.00
N THR A 155 -5.21 -24.28 -1.67
CA THR A 155 -4.62 -25.27 -0.76
C THR A 155 -5.49 -25.42 0.48
#